data_AF-A0A7S0US58-F1
#
_entry.id   AF-A0A7S0US58-F1
#
_cell.length_a   1.000
_cell.length_b   1.000
_cell.length_c   1.000
_cell.angle_alpha   90.00
_cell.angle_beta   90.00
_cell.angle_gamma   90.00
#
_symmetry.space_group_name_H-M   'P 1'
#
loop_
_entity.id
_entity.type
_entity.pdbx_description
1 polymer ?
#
loop_
_entity_poly.entity_id
_entity_poly.type
_entity_poly.pdbx_seq_one_letter_code
_entity_poly.pdbx_strand_id
1 'polypeptide(L)'
;MRCQFHGFVFLIFLIFPCKEALSNQKISFEPAKTLLECEKRYSSFKRGFYDDLLPWQVSGINEDLATQLELRSALDGPRTNPTLGVTFVISNDQVLIRGSKTNLSQTFPWYAREYVIYAFVLEHLAKKFRNELPSKAIYLFITTDDTPTDHHDTPNTWKDPYLPLFRYSRTAASVGILIPDWPPYQYALSKEFLSHAYKNPKPWNKRARKMVMSGFAYHRADYDWRTQRYAENGTLAHSPRMYLGEFLAGANRSDIVVSEFIPMQEYGNFTMALHTDGIGFSSRLPKELSLGTLILRESSGYTSFWDRIIQPWVHYVPVYKFRAKEILWA
;
A
#
# COMPACT_ATOMS: atom_id res chain seq x y z
N MET A 1 -17.07 6.17 26.51
CA MET A 1 -16.69 6.25 25.08
C MET A 1 -15.36 5.57 24.70
N ARG A 2 -14.61 4.92 25.61
CA ARG A 2 -13.38 4.16 25.25
C ARG A 2 -13.60 2.79 24.57
N CYS A 3 -14.83 2.24 24.60
CA CYS A 3 -15.12 0.89 24.11
C CYS A 3 -15.34 0.78 22.59
N GLN A 4 -15.72 1.86 21.89
CA GLN A 4 -15.90 1.82 20.43
C GLN A 4 -14.58 1.83 19.65
N PHE A 5 -13.51 2.37 20.24
CA PHE A 5 -12.19 2.45 19.61
C PHE A 5 -11.48 1.08 19.54
N HIS A 6 -11.75 0.20 20.50
CA HIS A 6 -11.25 -1.17 20.45
C HIS A 6 -11.90 -1.92 19.28
N GLY A 7 -13.23 -1.78 19.10
CA GLY A 7 -14.04 -2.27 17.96
C GLY A 7 -13.44 -2.05 16.57
N PHE A 8 -12.91 -0.85 16.34
CA PHE A 8 -12.43 -0.43 15.03
C PHE A 8 -10.97 -0.83 14.78
N VAL A 9 -10.14 -0.81 15.83
CA VAL A 9 -8.79 -1.41 15.81
C VAL A 9 -8.90 -2.93 15.59
N PHE A 10 -9.92 -3.60 16.17
CA PHE A 10 -10.22 -5.02 15.92
C PHE A 10 -10.45 -5.32 14.44
N LEU A 11 -11.15 -4.45 13.71
CA LEU A 11 -11.43 -4.66 12.29
C LEU A 11 -10.20 -4.54 11.41
N ILE A 12 -9.24 -3.73 11.83
CA ILE A 12 -8.04 -3.52 11.07
C ILE A 12 -7.03 -4.68 11.27
N PHE A 13 -7.09 -5.35 12.43
CA PHE A 13 -6.45 -6.66 12.62
C PHE A 13 -7.16 -7.80 11.88
N LEU A 14 -8.41 -7.60 11.46
CA LEU A 14 -9.04 -8.50 10.50
C LEU A 14 -8.37 -8.40 9.15
N ILE A 15 -7.87 -7.23 8.71
CA ILE A 15 -7.22 -6.98 7.39
C ILE A 15 -5.84 -7.70 7.27
N PHE A 16 -5.68 -8.88 7.88
CA PHE A 16 -4.63 -9.84 7.58
C PHE A 16 -5.25 -11.18 7.18
N PRO A 17 -4.89 -11.75 6.01
CA PRO A 17 -5.45 -13.01 5.59
C PRO A 17 -4.77 -14.08 6.42
N CYS A 18 -5.43 -14.48 7.50
CA CYS A 18 -4.91 -15.53 8.36
C CYS A 18 -5.45 -16.88 7.86
N LYS A 19 -4.96 -17.41 6.71
CA LYS A 19 -5.17 -18.81 6.30
C LYS A 19 -4.22 -19.41 5.24
N GLU A 20 -3.79 -20.64 5.54
CA GLU A 20 -3.82 -21.87 4.70
C GLU A 20 -3.14 -21.98 3.32
N ALA A 21 -2.28 -21.07 2.89
CA ALA A 21 -1.56 -21.28 1.62
C ALA A 21 -0.23 -22.08 1.74
N LEU A 22 0.20 -22.60 2.90
CA LEU A 22 1.58 -23.10 3.09
C LEU A 22 1.73 -24.57 3.51
N SER A 23 0.78 -25.46 3.19
CA SER A 23 1.06 -26.90 3.31
C SER A 23 2.01 -27.35 2.19
N ASN A 24 3.28 -27.60 2.56
CA ASN A 24 4.18 -28.65 2.06
C ASN A 24 5.68 -28.42 2.38
N GLN A 25 6.06 -27.52 3.29
CA GLN A 25 7.40 -27.52 3.92
C GLN A 25 7.36 -27.06 5.38
N LYS A 26 8.36 -27.49 6.16
CA LYS A 26 8.63 -27.32 7.62
C LYS A 26 8.72 -25.87 8.15
N ILE A 27 7.89 -24.95 7.66
CA ILE A 27 7.59 -23.68 8.33
C ILE A 27 6.08 -23.70 8.59
N SER A 28 5.67 -24.30 9.70
CA SER A 28 4.27 -24.32 10.12
C SER A 28 3.90 -22.93 10.64
N PHE A 29 3.39 -22.07 9.76
CA PHE A 29 2.63 -20.92 10.22
C PHE A 29 1.26 -21.43 10.66
N GLU A 30 1.13 -21.80 11.93
CA GLU A 30 -0.20 -22.07 12.49
C GLU A 30 -1.06 -20.79 12.31
N PRO A 31 -2.27 -20.91 11.72
CA PRO A 31 -3.15 -19.77 11.59
C PRO A 31 -3.57 -19.32 12.99
N ALA A 32 -3.65 -18.00 13.21
CA ALA A 32 -4.27 -17.50 14.41
C ALA A 32 -5.74 -17.99 14.43
N LYS A 33 -6.11 -18.65 15.52
CA LYS A 33 -7.43 -19.22 15.79
C LYS A 33 -8.35 -18.20 16.45
N THR A 34 -7.79 -17.14 17.03
CA THR A 34 -8.49 -16.09 17.78
C THR A 34 -7.95 -14.71 17.41
N LEU A 35 -8.71 -13.63 17.67
CA LEU A 35 -8.20 -12.27 17.48
C LEU A 35 -6.99 -11.98 18.36
N LEU A 36 -6.93 -12.54 19.57
CA LEU A 36 -5.78 -12.34 20.47
C LEU A 36 -4.48 -12.87 19.86
N GLU A 37 -4.55 -14.01 19.18
CA GLU A 37 -3.39 -14.56 18.46
C GLU A 37 -3.02 -13.68 17.25
N CYS A 38 -4.00 -13.15 16.52
CA CYS A 38 -3.77 -12.17 15.44
C CYS A 38 -3.08 -10.91 15.98
N GLU A 39 -3.58 -10.35 17.08
CA GLU A 39 -3.04 -9.14 17.69
C GLU A 39 -1.58 -9.34 18.10
N LYS A 40 -1.26 -10.48 18.74
CA LYS A 40 0.13 -10.80 19.09
C LYS A 40 1.01 -10.92 17.85
N ARG A 41 0.53 -11.61 16.82
CA ARG A 41 1.29 -11.87 15.58
C ARG A 41 1.55 -10.60 14.77
N TYR A 42 0.60 -9.67 14.74
CA TYR A 42 0.68 -8.43 13.95
C TYR A 42 0.91 -7.19 14.83
N SER A 43 1.33 -7.39 16.08
CA SER A 43 1.59 -6.34 17.06
C SER A 43 2.56 -5.26 16.57
N SER A 44 3.50 -5.61 15.68
CA SER A 44 4.42 -4.66 15.06
C SER A 44 3.73 -3.56 14.24
N PHE A 45 2.53 -3.81 13.73
CA PHE A 45 1.74 -2.82 12.97
C PHE A 45 0.84 -1.96 13.86
N LYS A 46 0.65 -2.34 15.13
CA LYS A 46 -0.34 -1.75 16.05
C LYS A 46 -0.15 -0.24 16.21
N ARG A 47 1.09 0.21 16.39
CA ARG A 47 1.40 1.63 16.57
C ARG A 47 0.96 2.46 15.36
N GLY A 48 1.36 2.05 14.15
CA GLY A 48 1.00 2.79 12.94
C GLY A 48 -0.51 2.85 12.68
N PHE A 49 -1.29 1.85 13.12
CA PHE A 49 -2.76 1.95 13.04
C PHE A 49 -3.33 2.97 14.02
N TYR A 50 -2.80 3.06 15.23
CA TYR A 50 -3.24 4.09 16.16
C TYR A 50 -2.93 5.48 15.63
N ASP A 51 -1.73 5.67 15.07
CA ASP A 51 -1.31 6.93 14.47
C ASP A 51 -2.28 7.36 13.34
N ASP A 52 -2.74 6.41 12.52
CA ASP A 52 -3.71 6.66 11.45
C ASP A 52 -5.11 7.00 11.96
N LEU A 53 -5.49 6.54 13.16
CA LEU A 53 -6.80 6.80 13.75
C LEU A 53 -6.83 8.03 14.66
N LEU A 54 -5.68 8.66 14.92
CA LEU A 54 -5.58 9.86 15.76
C LEU A 54 -6.57 10.97 15.37
N PRO A 55 -6.81 11.29 14.08
CA PRO A 55 -7.73 12.36 13.69
C PRO A 55 -9.16 12.17 14.23
N TRP A 56 -9.58 10.93 14.47
CA TRP A 56 -10.92 10.58 14.94
C TRP A 56 -10.95 10.08 16.38
N GLN A 57 -9.84 10.18 17.13
CA GLN A 57 -9.76 9.63 18.49
C GLN A 57 -10.77 10.28 19.46
N VAL A 58 -11.00 11.59 19.30
CA VAL A 58 -11.88 12.36 20.19
C VAL A 58 -13.32 12.39 19.67
N SER A 59 -13.51 12.64 18.37
CA SER A 59 -14.84 12.75 17.75
C SER A 59 -15.51 11.38 17.51
N GLY A 60 -14.71 10.33 17.41
CA GLY A 60 -15.14 9.04 16.88
C GLY A 60 -15.37 9.08 15.36
N ILE A 61 -15.58 7.89 14.81
CA ILE A 61 -16.13 7.68 13.46
C ILE A 61 -17.61 7.34 13.66
N ASN A 62 -18.50 8.26 13.28
CA ASN A 62 -19.93 8.19 13.55
C ASN A 62 -20.77 8.16 12.26
N GLU A 63 -22.08 8.00 12.41
CA GLU A 63 -23.02 7.95 11.28
C GLU A 63 -23.08 9.26 10.48
N ASP A 64 -22.81 10.41 11.13
CA ASP A 64 -22.76 11.70 10.43
C ASP A 64 -21.58 11.76 9.44
N LEU A 65 -20.39 11.29 9.85
CA LEU A 65 -19.23 11.19 8.97
C LEU A 65 -19.48 10.22 7.81
N ALA A 66 -20.15 9.09 8.08
CA ALA A 66 -20.57 8.16 7.04
C ALA A 66 -21.52 8.81 6.03
N THR A 67 -22.51 9.54 6.53
CA THR A 67 -23.49 10.26 5.71
C THR A 67 -22.83 11.34 4.86
N GLN A 68 -21.91 12.13 5.45
CA GLN A 68 -21.16 13.15 4.70
C GLN A 68 -20.33 12.54 3.57
N LEU A 69 -19.72 11.39 3.82
CA LEU A 69 -18.92 10.69 2.83
C LEU A 69 -19.79 10.18 1.68
N GLU A 70 -20.94 9.58 1.98
CA GLU A 70 -21.92 9.16 0.97
C GLU A 70 -22.43 10.35 0.13
N LEU A 71 -22.73 11.48 0.78
CA LEU A 71 -23.15 12.70 0.10
C LEU A 71 -22.06 13.23 -0.82
N ARG A 72 -20.81 13.29 -0.37
CA ARG A 72 -19.69 13.74 -1.20
C ARG A 72 -19.39 12.76 -2.33
N SER A 73 -19.47 11.46 -2.09
CA SER A 73 -19.36 10.43 -3.13
C SER A 73 -20.45 10.58 -4.19
N ALA A 74 -21.68 10.92 -3.79
CA ALA A 74 -22.79 11.17 -4.71
C ALA A 74 -22.61 12.47 -5.55
N LEU A 75 -21.81 13.42 -5.06
CA LEU A 75 -21.46 14.68 -5.73
C LEU A 75 -20.23 14.56 -6.65
N ASP A 76 -19.39 13.53 -6.48
CA ASP A 76 -18.16 13.34 -7.27
C ASP A 76 -18.43 13.04 -8.76
N GLY A 77 -19.71 12.89 -9.14
CA GLY A 77 -20.17 12.67 -10.50
C GLY A 77 -19.84 11.26 -11.02
N PRO A 78 -20.29 10.91 -12.24
CA PRO A 78 -19.93 9.66 -12.89
C PRO A 78 -18.47 9.76 -13.39
N ARG A 79 -17.51 9.76 -12.47
CA ARG A 79 -16.09 9.59 -12.81
C ARG A 79 -15.82 8.10 -13.01
N THR A 80 -14.88 7.80 -13.91
CA THR A 80 -14.32 6.45 -14.08
C THR A 80 -13.53 5.97 -12.84
N ASN A 81 -13.24 6.87 -11.89
CA ASN A 81 -12.66 6.54 -10.59
C ASN A 81 -13.34 7.37 -9.47
N PRO A 82 -14.02 6.76 -8.50
CA PRO A 82 -14.55 7.49 -7.37
C PRO A 82 -13.41 7.88 -6.44
N THR A 83 -13.07 9.17 -6.38
CA THR A 83 -11.94 9.67 -5.58
C THR A 83 -12.14 9.35 -4.09
N LEU A 84 -13.39 9.34 -3.65
CA LEU A 84 -13.81 9.03 -2.27
C LEU A 84 -14.05 7.53 -2.01
N GLY A 85 -13.80 6.67 -3.01
CA GLY A 85 -13.90 5.23 -2.88
C GLY A 85 -15.32 4.67 -2.84
N VAL A 86 -15.44 3.47 -2.28
CA VAL A 86 -16.67 2.68 -2.17
C VAL A 86 -16.91 2.30 -0.71
N THR A 87 -18.18 2.26 -0.32
CA THR A 87 -18.58 1.89 1.04
C THR A 87 -18.80 0.39 1.16
N PHE A 88 -18.05 -0.25 2.05
CA PHE A 88 -18.23 -1.63 2.48
C PHE A 88 -18.93 -1.66 3.82
N VAL A 89 -19.93 -2.53 3.95
CA VAL A 89 -20.68 -2.75 5.17
C VAL A 89 -20.54 -4.20 5.58
N ILE A 90 -19.98 -4.45 6.76
CA ILE A 90 -19.85 -5.78 7.35
C ILE A 90 -20.98 -5.95 8.36
N SER A 91 -21.87 -6.91 8.12
CA SER A 91 -23.01 -7.20 8.99
C SER A 91 -23.40 -8.67 8.88
N ASN A 92 -23.61 -9.35 10.02
CA ASN A 92 -24.07 -10.74 10.06
C ASN A 92 -23.31 -11.69 9.11
N ASP A 93 -21.97 -11.67 9.15
CA ASP A 93 -21.06 -12.48 8.32
C ASP A 93 -21.11 -12.18 6.81
N GLN A 94 -21.82 -11.12 6.42
CA GLN A 94 -21.91 -10.66 5.05
C GLN A 94 -21.14 -9.37 4.85
N VAL A 95 -20.55 -9.23 3.67
CA VAL A 95 -19.98 -7.98 3.19
C VAL A 95 -20.87 -7.45 2.09
N LEU A 96 -21.48 -6.31 2.35
CA LEU A 96 -22.30 -5.60 1.40
C LEU A 96 -21.49 -4.43 0.86
N ILE A 97 -21.53 -4.25 -0.46
CA ILE A 97 -21.02 -3.03 -1.08
C ILE A 97 -22.22 -2.10 -1.22
N ARG A 98 -22.26 -1.04 -0.41
CA ARG A 98 -23.36 -0.08 -0.48
C ARG A 98 -23.15 0.76 -1.74
N GLY A 99 -24.12 0.66 -2.66
CA GLY A 99 -24.04 1.26 -3.98
C GLY A 99 -23.72 2.74 -3.93
N SER A 100 -22.52 3.11 -4.36
CA SER A 100 -22.23 4.43 -4.90
C SER A 100 -22.96 4.57 -6.25
N LYS A 101 -23.27 5.80 -6.70
CA LYS A 101 -23.66 6.03 -8.10
C LYS A 101 -22.62 5.47 -9.09
N THR A 102 -21.39 5.27 -8.64
CA THR A 102 -20.34 4.57 -9.37
C THR A 102 -20.71 3.11 -9.54
N ASN A 103 -21.18 2.78 -10.73
CA ASN A 103 -21.28 1.40 -11.16
C ASN A 103 -19.86 0.83 -11.30
N LEU A 104 -19.53 -0.25 -10.57
CA LEU A 104 -18.21 -0.89 -10.69
C LEU A 104 -17.90 -1.32 -12.13
N SER A 105 -18.90 -1.55 -12.97
CA SER A 105 -18.69 -1.84 -14.40
C SER A 105 -18.24 -0.60 -15.22
N GLN A 106 -18.32 0.59 -14.64
CA GLN A 106 -17.91 1.86 -15.26
C GLN A 106 -16.55 2.35 -14.74
N THR A 107 -15.96 1.68 -13.75
CA THR A 107 -14.59 1.98 -13.32
C THR A 107 -13.55 1.23 -14.15
N PHE A 108 -12.29 1.66 -14.08
CA PHE A 108 -11.20 0.94 -14.75
C PHE A 108 -11.12 -0.51 -14.25
N PRO A 109 -10.85 -1.49 -15.13
CA PRO A 109 -10.85 -2.90 -14.76
C PRO A 109 -9.92 -3.24 -13.58
N TRP A 110 -8.78 -2.55 -13.46
CA TRP A 110 -7.86 -2.77 -12.34
C TRP A 110 -8.45 -2.30 -11.00
N TYR A 111 -9.07 -1.11 -10.93
CA TYR A 111 -9.76 -0.63 -9.72
C TYR A 111 -10.94 -1.52 -9.33
N ALA A 112 -11.77 -1.93 -10.30
CA ALA A 112 -12.86 -2.88 -10.04
C ALA A 112 -12.32 -4.19 -9.42
N ARG A 113 -11.21 -4.71 -9.95
CA ARG A 113 -10.56 -5.90 -9.43
C ARG A 113 -10.08 -5.70 -7.99
N GLU A 114 -9.55 -4.54 -7.64
CA GLU A 114 -9.15 -4.24 -6.25
C GLU A 114 -10.34 -4.28 -5.30
N TYR A 115 -11.46 -3.64 -5.64
CA TYR A 115 -12.67 -3.68 -4.81
C TYR A 115 -13.19 -5.10 -4.62
N VAL A 116 -13.15 -5.93 -5.65
CA VAL A 116 -13.51 -7.36 -5.55
C VAL A 116 -12.57 -8.10 -4.60
N ILE A 117 -11.26 -7.82 -4.65
CA ILE A 117 -10.29 -8.40 -3.71
C ILE A 117 -10.58 -7.96 -2.27
N TYR A 118 -10.84 -6.67 -2.03
CA TYR A 118 -11.23 -6.18 -0.72
C TYR A 118 -12.52 -6.86 -0.23
N ALA A 119 -13.55 -6.99 -1.08
CA ALA A 119 -14.79 -7.67 -0.74
C ALA A 119 -14.53 -9.13 -0.31
N PHE A 120 -13.76 -9.86 -1.12
CA PHE A 120 -13.41 -11.25 -0.86
C PHE A 120 -12.66 -11.42 0.47
N VAL A 121 -11.65 -10.58 0.70
CA VAL A 121 -10.85 -10.66 1.93
C VAL A 121 -11.72 -10.29 3.14
N LEU A 122 -12.45 -9.17 3.09
CA LEU A 122 -13.34 -8.76 4.18
C LEU A 122 -14.39 -9.83 4.50
N GLU A 123 -14.95 -10.50 3.50
CA GLU A 123 -15.95 -11.56 3.70
C GLU A 123 -15.32 -12.78 4.39
N HIS A 124 -14.14 -13.19 3.95
CA HIS A 124 -13.40 -14.28 4.59
C HIS A 124 -13.14 -13.99 6.07
N LEU A 125 -12.76 -12.76 6.36
CA LEU A 125 -12.46 -12.31 7.72
C LEU A 125 -13.71 -12.19 8.58
N ALA A 126 -14.79 -11.65 8.02
CA ALA A 126 -16.06 -11.56 8.72
C ALA A 126 -16.55 -12.94 9.15
N LYS A 127 -16.52 -13.93 8.25
CA LYS A 127 -16.86 -15.32 8.56
C LYS A 127 -15.93 -15.94 9.60
N LYS A 128 -14.62 -15.71 9.47
CA LYS A 128 -13.62 -16.29 10.38
C LYS A 128 -13.76 -15.78 11.80
N PHE A 129 -14.01 -14.48 11.96
CA PHE A 129 -14.04 -13.81 13.26
C PHE A 129 -15.45 -13.41 13.69
N ARG A 130 -16.48 -14.07 13.14
CA ARG A 130 -17.89 -13.74 13.38
C ARG A 130 -18.29 -13.58 14.84
N ASN A 131 -17.74 -14.43 15.71
CA ASN A 131 -18.07 -14.45 17.13
C ASN A 131 -17.35 -13.33 17.90
N GLU A 132 -16.38 -12.68 17.27
CA GLU A 132 -15.55 -11.62 17.86
C GLU A 132 -15.86 -10.25 17.24
N LEU A 133 -16.63 -10.20 16.15
CA LEU A 133 -17.13 -8.97 15.54
C LEU A 133 -18.20 -8.30 16.43
N PRO A 134 -18.28 -6.96 16.43
CA PRO A 134 -19.39 -6.27 17.08
C PRO A 134 -20.72 -6.67 16.41
N SER A 135 -21.77 -6.73 17.21
CA SER A 135 -23.14 -7.01 16.73
C SER A 135 -23.72 -5.92 15.83
N LYS A 136 -23.11 -4.72 15.84
CA LYS A 136 -23.48 -3.61 14.97
C LYS A 136 -22.74 -3.71 13.64
N ALA A 137 -23.40 -3.26 12.58
CA ALA A 137 -22.77 -3.16 11.26
C ALA A 137 -21.54 -2.25 11.30
N ILE A 138 -20.51 -2.61 10.54
CA ILE A 138 -19.25 -1.88 10.46
C ILE A 138 -19.12 -1.28 9.06
N TYR A 139 -18.85 0.01 9.00
CA TYR A 139 -18.73 0.76 7.76
C TYR A 139 -17.26 1.05 7.47
N LEU A 140 -16.82 0.71 6.27
CA LEU A 140 -15.48 0.99 5.76
C LEU A 140 -15.58 1.74 4.44
N PHE A 141 -14.83 2.83 4.33
CA PHE A 141 -14.76 3.64 3.13
C PHE A 141 -13.42 3.39 2.46
N ILE A 142 -13.39 2.48 1.50
CA ILE A 142 -12.14 2.05 0.87
C ILE A 142 -12.02 2.76 -0.47
N THR A 143 -10.89 3.41 -0.73
CA THR A 143 -10.53 3.92 -2.06
C THR A 143 -9.39 3.10 -2.64
N THR A 144 -9.47 2.87 -3.95
CA THR A 144 -8.47 2.17 -4.76
C THR A 144 -7.70 3.12 -5.67
N ASP A 145 -7.86 4.44 -5.50
CA ASP A 145 -7.12 5.43 -6.28
C ASP A 145 -5.62 5.33 -5.96
N ASP A 146 -4.80 5.34 -7.01
CA ASP A 146 -3.34 5.36 -6.87
C ASP A 146 -2.85 6.68 -6.29
N THR A 147 -3.59 7.76 -6.55
CA THR A 147 -3.24 9.09 -6.09
C THR A 147 -3.67 9.25 -4.64
N PRO A 148 -2.74 9.57 -3.72
CA PRO A 148 -3.07 9.75 -2.31
C PRO A 148 -3.73 11.10 -1.99
N THR A 149 -4.42 11.71 -2.94
CA THR A 149 -4.98 13.06 -2.78
C THR A 149 -6.17 13.01 -1.84
N ASP A 150 -5.96 13.48 -0.63
CA ASP A 150 -6.99 14.10 0.17
C ASP A 150 -7.17 15.51 -0.42
N HIS A 151 -8.35 15.86 -0.96
CA HIS A 151 -8.64 17.14 -1.63
C HIS A 151 -8.46 18.41 -0.75
N HIS A 152 -7.79 18.27 0.39
CA HIS A 152 -7.57 19.28 1.42
C HIS A 152 -6.47 20.30 1.07
N ASP A 153 -5.73 20.12 -0.02
CA ASP A 153 -4.74 21.10 -0.49
C ASP A 153 -5.34 22.31 -1.20
N THR A 154 -6.68 22.39 -1.32
CA THR A 154 -7.32 23.65 -1.73
C THR A 154 -7.44 24.57 -0.50
N PRO A 155 -6.89 25.80 -0.50
CA PRO A 155 -6.79 26.67 0.69
C PRO A 155 -8.09 27.02 1.45
N ASN A 156 -9.26 26.52 1.04
CA ASN A 156 -10.56 26.76 1.65
C ASN A 156 -11.31 25.49 2.11
N THR A 157 -10.74 24.28 1.98
CA THR A 157 -11.41 23.00 2.37
C THR A 157 -11.11 22.56 3.80
N TRP A 158 -10.30 23.30 4.56
CA TRP A 158 -10.04 23.08 5.99
C TRP A 158 -11.27 23.18 6.91
N LYS A 159 -12.43 23.57 6.38
CA LYS A 159 -13.69 23.65 7.13
C LYS A 159 -14.41 22.31 7.25
N ASP A 160 -14.04 21.34 6.43
CA ASP A 160 -14.66 20.04 6.39
C ASP A 160 -13.96 19.06 7.35
N PRO A 161 -14.71 18.25 8.14
CA PRO A 161 -14.09 17.24 8.97
C PRO A 161 -13.34 16.22 8.10
N TYR A 162 -12.25 15.68 8.66
CA TYR A 162 -11.50 14.60 8.05
C TYR A 162 -12.39 13.38 7.82
N LEU A 163 -12.33 12.80 6.62
CA LEU A 163 -13.06 11.59 6.29
C LEU A 163 -12.18 10.35 6.53
N PRO A 164 -12.67 9.30 7.22
CA PRO A 164 -11.90 8.10 7.55
C PRO A 164 -11.76 7.17 6.34
N LEU A 165 -11.04 7.64 5.32
CA LEU A 165 -10.80 6.92 4.08
C LEU A 165 -9.68 5.90 4.27
N PHE A 166 -9.99 4.64 4.02
CA PHE A 166 -9.00 3.56 3.97
C PHE A 166 -8.39 3.49 2.57
N ARG A 167 -7.06 3.46 2.50
CA ARG A 167 -6.31 3.46 1.24
C ARG A 167 -4.98 2.75 1.36
N TYR A 168 -4.41 2.33 0.26
CA TYR A 168 -3.17 1.56 0.29
C TYR A 168 -1.90 2.41 0.29
N SER A 169 -2.01 3.66 -0.16
CA SER A 169 -0.93 4.63 -0.29
C SER A 169 -1.40 5.99 0.24
N ARG A 170 -0.52 6.73 0.92
CA ARG A 170 -0.77 8.12 1.34
C ARG A 170 0.51 8.96 1.29
N THR A 171 0.38 10.28 1.38
CA THR A 171 1.51 11.17 1.73
C THR A 171 1.33 11.70 3.15
N ALA A 172 2.33 12.44 3.66
CA ALA A 172 2.20 13.15 4.92
C ALA A 172 1.14 14.28 4.88
N ALA A 173 0.55 14.61 3.72
CA ALA A 173 -0.57 15.54 3.60
C ALA A 173 -1.92 14.89 3.88
N SER A 174 -1.99 13.56 3.75
CA SER A 174 -3.22 12.80 3.82
C SER A 174 -3.43 12.20 5.21
N VAL A 175 -4.67 12.25 5.68
CA VAL A 175 -5.12 11.61 6.93
C VAL A 175 -5.65 10.19 6.71
N GLY A 176 -5.53 9.66 5.48
CA GLY A 176 -6.04 8.35 5.11
C GLY A 176 -5.49 7.23 6.01
N ILE A 177 -6.34 6.24 6.28
CA ILE A 177 -6.02 5.06 7.07
C ILE A 177 -5.36 4.03 6.16
N LEU A 178 -4.08 3.73 6.40
CA LEU A 178 -3.35 2.80 5.54
C LEU A 178 -3.82 1.35 5.74
N ILE A 179 -4.23 0.73 4.65
CA ILE A 179 -4.56 -0.70 4.55
C ILE A 179 -3.61 -1.39 3.57
N PRO A 180 -3.42 -2.72 3.65
CA PRO A 180 -2.63 -3.44 2.67
C PRO A 180 -3.26 -3.34 1.28
N ASP A 181 -2.42 -3.12 0.26
CA ASP A 181 -2.72 -3.24 -1.17
C ASP A 181 -2.96 -4.70 -1.62
N TRP A 182 -3.13 -5.63 -0.68
CA TRP A 182 -3.29 -7.06 -0.93
C TRP A 182 -2.43 -7.65 -2.08
N PRO A 183 -1.09 -7.43 -2.11
CA PRO A 183 -0.24 -7.91 -3.20
C PRO A 183 -0.33 -9.41 -3.49
N PRO A 184 -0.61 -10.31 -2.50
CA PRO A 184 -0.88 -11.72 -2.77
C PRO A 184 -2.01 -11.96 -3.77
N TYR A 185 -3.06 -11.14 -3.76
CA TYR A 185 -4.23 -11.29 -4.62
C TYR A 185 -4.11 -10.50 -5.92
N GLN A 186 -3.37 -9.38 -5.91
CA GLN A 186 -3.25 -8.50 -7.07
C GLN A 186 -2.12 -8.90 -8.03
N TYR A 187 -0.93 -9.20 -7.51
CA TYR A 187 0.28 -9.26 -8.33
C TYR A 187 1.02 -10.59 -8.25
N ALA A 188 0.36 -11.67 -7.85
CA ALA A 188 1.03 -12.95 -7.68
C ALA A 188 2.28 -12.85 -6.78
N LEU A 189 2.19 -12.16 -5.62
CA LEU A 189 2.97 -12.58 -4.44
C LEU A 189 2.41 -13.92 -3.97
N SER A 190 2.41 -14.88 -4.87
CA SER A 190 1.72 -16.13 -4.75
C SER A 190 2.55 -17.04 -3.88
N LYS A 191 1.93 -18.13 -3.43
CA LYS A 191 2.65 -19.22 -2.79
C LYS A 191 3.86 -19.63 -3.61
N GLU A 192 3.71 -19.68 -4.93
CA GLU A 192 4.76 -20.08 -5.87
C GLU A 192 5.91 -19.07 -5.87
N PHE A 193 5.62 -17.76 -5.90
CA PHE A 193 6.67 -16.74 -5.83
C PHE A 193 7.46 -16.80 -4.53
N LEU A 194 6.76 -16.78 -3.38
CA LEU A 194 7.42 -16.84 -2.07
C LEU A 194 8.15 -18.18 -1.89
N SER A 195 7.55 -19.29 -2.31
CA SER A 195 8.18 -20.60 -2.32
C SER A 195 9.45 -20.60 -3.15
N HIS A 196 9.45 -19.97 -4.33
CA HIS A 196 10.65 -19.88 -5.16
C HIS A 196 11.74 -19.04 -4.48
N ALA A 197 11.38 -17.86 -3.98
CA ALA A 197 12.28 -16.95 -3.28
C ALA A 197 12.94 -17.59 -2.05
N TYR A 198 12.17 -18.35 -1.24
CA TYR A 198 12.68 -18.95 0.00
C TYR A 198 13.29 -20.34 -0.16
N LYS A 199 12.86 -21.17 -1.11
CA LYS A 199 13.39 -22.54 -1.25
C LYS A 199 14.74 -22.59 -1.91
N ASN A 200 14.97 -21.72 -2.90
CA ASN A 200 16.20 -21.73 -3.69
C ASN A 200 16.79 -20.32 -3.80
N PRO A 201 17.03 -19.60 -2.68
CA PRO A 201 17.63 -18.27 -2.76
C PRO A 201 19.03 -18.41 -3.35
N LYS A 202 19.34 -17.59 -4.36
CA LYS A 202 20.70 -17.50 -4.87
C LYS A 202 21.61 -16.93 -3.76
N PRO A 203 22.67 -17.65 -3.34
CA PRO A 203 23.58 -17.17 -2.32
C PRO A 203 24.16 -15.81 -2.68
N TRP A 204 24.29 -14.92 -1.70
CA TRP A 204 24.72 -13.52 -1.91
C TRP A 204 26.00 -13.41 -2.75
N ASN A 205 27.02 -14.20 -2.42
CA ASN A 205 28.31 -14.22 -3.12
C ASN A 205 28.24 -14.72 -4.58
N LYS A 206 27.14 -15.36 -4.99
CA LYS A 206 26.90 -15.80 -6.37
C LYS A 206 26.07 -14.80 -7.18
N ARG A 207 25.58 -13.73 -6.57
CA ARG A 207 24.80 -12.69 -7.27
C ARG A 207 25.73 -11.79 -8.08
N ALA A 208 25.21 -11.26 -9.18
CA ALA A 208 25.90 -10.24 -9.95
C ALA A 208 26.04 -8.98 -9.07
N ARG A 209 27.28 -8.47 -8.93
CA ARG A 209 27.58 -7.22 -8.21
C ARG A 209 27.13 -6.02 -9.04
N LYS A 210 25.82 -5.90 -9.18
CA LYS A 210 25.15 -4.91 -9.99
C LYS A 210 23.88 -4.44 -9.28
N MET A 211 23.49 -3.20 -9.58
CA MET A 211 22.19 -2.67 -9.26
C MET A 211 21.25 -2.90 -10.45
N VAL A 212 20.02 -3.32 -10.18
CA VAL A 212 18.95 -3.40 -11.18
C VAL A 212 17.87 -2.35 -10.90
N MET A 213 17.44 -1.66 -11.95
CA MET A 213 16.25 -0.83 -11.98
C MET A 213 15.39 -1.27 -13.16
N SER A 214 14.12 -1.56 -12.91
CA SER A 214 13.18 -1.75 -14.01
C SER A 214 11.78 -1.28 -13.67
N GLY A 215 11.03 -0.88 -14.69
CA GLY A 215 9.62 -0.54 -14.59
C GLY A 215 9.21 0.46 -15.67
N PHE A 216 7.92 0.46 -16.01
CA PHE A 216 7.35 1.44 -16.91
C PHE A 216 7.43 2.85 -16.33
N ALA A 217 7.54 3.83 -17.22
CA ALA A 217 7.44 5.23 -16.86
C ALA A 217 6.00 5.57 -16.46
N TYR A 218 5.85 6.10 -15.25
CA TYR A 218 4.59 6.66 -14.76
C TYR A 218 4.82 8.11 -14.37
N HIS A 219 3.84 8.97 -14.64
CA HIS A 219 3.79 10.29 -14.05
C HIS A 219 3.51 10.16 -12.56
N ARG A 220 4.17 10.98 -11.75
CA ARG A 220 3.86 11.06 -10.33
C ARG A 220 2.65 11.98 -10.14
N ALA A 221 1.87 11.74 -9.10
CA ALA A 221 0.91 12.73 -8.66
C ALA A 221 1.67 13.94 -8.09
N ASP A 222 1.83 14.99 -8.88
CA ASP A 222 2.66 16.16 -8.57
C ASP A 222 1.97 17.21 -7.67
N TYR A 223 0.78 16.88 -7.15
CA TYR A 223 -0.03 17.80 -6.35
C TYR A 223 0.56 18.09 -4.96
N ASP A 224 1.34 17.17 -4.38
CA ASP A 224 2.02 17.35 -3.09
C ASP A 224 3.50 17.66 -3.32
N TRP A 225 3.96 18.83 -2.89
CA TRP A 225 5.37 19.22 -3.00
C TRP A 225 6.33 18.22 -2.31
N ARG A 226 5.84 17.41 -1.36
CA ARG A 226 6.63 16.37 -0.69
C ARG A 226 6.92 15.16 -1.59
N THR A 227 6.09 14.93 -2.61
CA THR A 227 6.28 13.83 -3.57
C THR A 227 7.09 14.25 -4.80
N GLN A 228 7.22 15.56 -5.03
CA GLN A 228 7.99 16.16 -6.10
C GLN A 228 9.48 15.86 -5.99
N ARG A 229 10.08 15.32 -7.05
CA ARG A 229 11.53 15.11 -7.12
C ARG A 229 12.14 16.03 -8.15
N TYR A 230 13.38 16.42 -7.93
CA TYR A 230 14.08 17.36 -8.80
C TYR A 230 15.22 16.66 -9.52
N ALA A 231 15.46 17.08 -10.76
CA ALA A 231 16.63 16.72 -11.52
C ALA A 231 17.87 17.44 -10.98
N GLU A 232 19.06 17.01 -11.41
CA GLU A 232 20.35 17.59 -10.99
C GLU A 232 20.47 19.09 -11.27
N ASN A 233 19.82 19.60 -12.32
CA ASN A 233 19.76 21.02 -12.67
C ASN A 233 18.72 21.82 -11.85
N GLY A 234 18.01 21.18 -10.91
CA GLY A 234 16.97 21.79 -10.08
C GLY A 234 15.58 21.85 -10.72
N THR A 235 15.38 21.36 -11.94
CA THR A 235 14.03 21.32 -12.55
C THR A 235 13.20 20.18 -11.96
N LEU A 236 11.88 20.37 -11.85
CA LEU A 236 10.96 19.33 -11.40
C LEU A 236 10.98 18.14 -12.37
N ALA A 237 11.18 16.94 -11.84
CA ALA A 237 11.10 15.68 -12.57
C ALA A 237 9.68 15.11 -12.44
N HIS A 238 8.78 15.49 -13.36
CA HIS A 238 7.37 15.04 -13.40
C HIS A 238 7.19 13.51 -13.47
N SER A 239 8.19 12.80 -13.99
CA SER A 239 8.30 11.35 -13.88
C SER A 239 9.66 11.01 -13.27
N PRO A 240 9.77 10.93 -11.93
CA PRO A 240 11.04 10.65 -11.26
C PRO A 240 11.67 9.34 -11.71
N ARG A 241 10.85 8.32 -12.02
CA ARG A 241 11.32 7.04 -12.57
C ARG A 241 11.90 7.17 -13.97
N MET A 242 11.26 7.90 -14.89
CA MET A 242 11.78 8.12 -16.23
C MET A 242 13.10 8.90 -16.17
N TYR A 243 13.10 10.00 -15.40
CA TYR A 243 14.29 10.81 -15.17
C TYR A 243 15.45 9.98 -14.59
N LEU A 244 15.19 9.16 -13.57
CA LEU A 244 16.20 8.27 -13.01
C LEU A 244 16.73 7.26 -14.03
N GLY A 245 15.85 6.66 -14.83
CA GLY A 245 16.24 5.73 -15.89
C GLY A 245 17.20 6.38 -16.88
N GLU A 246 16.86 7.58 -17.37
CA GLU A 246 17.70 8.37 -18.27
C GLU A 246 19.03 8.79 -17.63
N PHE A 247 18.97 9.28 -16.39
CA PHE A 247 20.15 9.70 -15.63
C PHE A 247 21.13 8.53 -15.43
N LEU A 248 20.63 7.36 -15.04
CA LEU A 248 21.44 6.17 -14.82
C LEU A 248 21.98 5.58 -16.12
N ALA A 249 21.21 5.62 -17.22
CA ALA A 249 21.69 5.24 -18.54
C ALA A 249 22.82 6.18 -19.02
N GLY A 250 22.68 7.49 -18.79
CA GLY A 250 23.69 8.49 -19.14
C GLY A 250 24.98 8.42 -18.31
N ALA A 251 24.94 7.83 -17.11
CA ALA A 251 26.12 7.63 -16.27
C ALA A 251 27.12 6.60 -16.83
N ASN A 252 26.73 5.80 -17.84
CA ASN A 252 27.55 4.82 -18.54
C ASN A 252 28.28 3.83 -17.60
N ARG A 253 27.55 3.35 -16.57
CA ARG A 253 28.06 2.44 -15.54
C ARG A 253 27.70 0.99 -15.84
N SER A 254 28.71 0.15 -16.05
CA SER A 254 28.51 -1.28 -16.38
C SER A 254 27.92 -2.13 -15.24
N ASP A 255 27.97 -1.60 -14.02
CA ASP A 255 27.41 -2.18 -12.80
C ASP A 255 25.95 -1.78 -12.54
N ILE A 256 25.31 -1.05 -13.46
CA ILE A 256 23.91 -0.67 -13.40
C ILE A 256 23.15 -1.28 -14.59
N VAL A 257 22.04 -1.94 -14.29
CA VAL A 257 21.12 -2.49 -15.30
C VAL A 257 19.82 -1.70 -15.23
N VAL A 258 19.54 -0.94 -16.27
CA VAL A 258 18.25 -0.27 -16.47
C VAL A 258 17.50 -0.99 -17.57
N SER A 259 16.26 -1.41 -17.30
CA SER A 259 15.40 -2.07 -18.28
C SER A 259 13.95 -1.62 -18.08
N GLU A 260 13.13 -1.63 -19.13
CA GLU A 260 11.70 -1.41 -18.96
C GLU A 260 11.07 -2.57 -18.18
N PHE A 261 11.46 -3.81 -18.49
CA PHE A 261 10.91 -5.01 -17.89
C PHE A 261 11.99 -6.03 -17.53
N ILE A 262 11.97 -6.50 -16.29
CA ILE A 262 12.71 -7.65 -15.79
C ILE A 262 11.74 -8.44 -14.90
N PRO A 263 11.54 -9.76 -15.11
CA PRO A 263 10.73 -10.58 -14.23
C PRO A 263 11.18 -10.47 -12.77
N MET A 264 10.24 -10.35 -11.83
CA MET A 264 10.57 -10.11 -10.41
C MET A 264 11.51 -11.17 -9.83
N GLN A 265 11.37 -12.44 -10.23
CA GLN A 265 12.22 -13.54 -9.77
C GLN A 265 13.70 -13.32 -10.13
N GLU A 266 13.98 -12.63 -11.24
CA GLU A 266 15.34 -12.35 -11.67
C GLU A 266 16.04 -11.30 -10.82
N TYR A 267 15.32 -10.50 -10.03
CA TYR A 267 15.91 -9.52 -9.12
C TYR A 267 16.80 -10.20 -8.06
N GLY A 268 16.52 -11.46 -7.72
CA GLY A 268 17.37 -12.28 -6.84
C GLY A 268 18.75 -12.62 -7.44
N ASN A 269 18.98 -12.37 -8.73
CA ASN A 269 20.29 -12.53 -9.36
C ASN A 269 21.23 -11.34 -9.11
N PHE A 270 20.71 -10.21 -8.63
CA PHE A 270 21.46 -8.98 -8.41
C PHE A 270 21.72 -8.76 -6.92
N THR A 271 22.82 -8.11 -6.58
CA THR A 271 23.10 -7.70 -5.20
C THR A 271 22.20 -6.55 -4.77
N MET A 272 21.85 -5.64 -5.69
CA MET A 272 21.09 -4.43 -5.38
C MET A 272 19.91 -4.25 -6.32
N ALA A 273 18.80 -3.69 -5.81
CA ALA A 273 17.65 -3.26 -6.60
C ALA A 273 17.25 -1.84 -6.21
N LEU A 274 17.01 -0.99 -7.21
CA LEU A 274 16.50 0.36 -7.04
C LEU A 274 14.97 0.34 -7.08
N HIS A 275 14.35 0.49 -5.91
CA HIS A 275 12.91 0.66 -5.76
C HIS A 275 12.52 2.11 -6.00
N THR A 276 11.59 2.34 -6.91
CA THR A 276 10.97 3.65 -7.17
C THR A 276 9.46 3.52 -7.11
N ASP A 277 8.80 4.53 -6.55
CA ASP A 277 7.35 4.57 -6.51
C ASP A 277 6.77 5.16 -7.82
N GLY A 278 5.53 4.81 -8.13
CA GLY A 278 4.82 5.24 -9.35
C GLY A 278 3.94 6.45 -9.09
N ILE A 279 2.68 6.36 -9.54
CA ILE A 279 1.62 7.34 -9.25
C ILE A 279 1.37 7.42 -7.73
N GLY A 280 1.41 6.29 -7.05
CA GLY A 280 1.49 6.14 -5.60
C GLY A 280 2.57 5.16 -5.20
N PHE A 281 2.48 4.62 -3.98
CA PHE A 281 3.39 3.57 -3.52
C PHE A 281 3.39 2.35 -4.44
N SER A 282 4.57 1.81 -4.74
CA SER A 282 4.68 0.58 -5.53
C SER A 282 4.58 -0.68 -4.67
N SER A 283 3.57 -1.51 -4.98
CA SER A 283 3.33 -2.85 -4.42
C SER A 283 4.46 -3.87 -4.62
N ARG A 284 5.54 -3.49 -5.30
CA ARG A 284 6.72 -4.32 -5.54
C ARG A 284 7.61 -4.49 -4.32
N LEU A 285 7.64 -3.52 -3.40
CA LEU A 285 8.61 -3.49 -2.31
C LEU A 285 8.62 -4.79 -1.47
N PRO A 286 7.48 -5.37 -1.06
CA PRO A 286 7.49 -6.64 -0.31
C PRO A 286 8.08 -7.81 -1.12
N LYS A 287 7.91 -7.82 -2.44
CA LYS A 287 8.50 -8.84 -3.31
C LYS A 287 10.01 -8.70 -3.36
N GLU A 288 10.50 -7.50 -3.56
CA GLU A 288 11.93 -7.22 -3.66
C GLU A 288 12.65 -7.57 -2.36
N LEU A 289 12.08 -7.18 -1.21
CA LEU A 289 12.58 -7.55 0.12
C LEU A 289 12.65 -9.07 0.31
N SER A 290 11.65 -9.82 -0.18
CA SER A 290 11.61 -11.28 -0.02
C SER A 290 12.69 -12.04 -0.81
N LEU A 291 13.32 -11.41 -1.80
CA LEU A 291 14.40 -12.00 -2.59
C LEU A 291 15.77 -11.89 -1.90
N GLY A 292 15.86 -11.19 -0.76
CA GLY A 292 17.11 -10.96 -0.04
C GLY A 292 18.10 -10.09 -0.83
N THR A 293 17.60 -9.28 -1.77
CA THR A 293 18.39 -8.27 -2.50
C THR A 293 18.48 -7.01 -1.65
N LEU A 294 19.63 -6.31 -1.66
CA LEU A 294 19.75 -5.03 -0.98
C LEU A 294 18.89 -4.00 -1.72
N ILE A 295 17.94 -3.40 -1.01
CA ILE A 295 17.02 -2.43 -1.62
C ILE A 295 17.57 -1.03 -1.44
N LEU A 296 17.84 -0.35 -2.55
CA LEU A 296 17.99 1.09 -2.60
C LEU A 296 16.62 1.68 -2.85
N ARG A 297 16.01 2.32 -1.86
CA ARG A 297 14.63 2.81 -1.98
C ARG A 297 14.61 4.31 -2.16
N GLU A 298 14.00 4.76 -3.23
CA GLU A 298 13.65 6.15 -3.42
C GLU A 298 12.85 6.66 -2.22
N SER A 299 13.30 7.75 -1.61
CA SER A 299 12.53 8.49 -0.63
C SER A 299 11.45 9.25 -1.39
N SER A 300 10.33 8.63 -1.78
CA SER A 300 9.30 9.20 -2.68
C SER A 300 8.28 10.13 -2.01
N GLY A 301 8.21 10.14 -0.68
CA GLY A 301 7.18 10.84 0.08
C GLY A 301 5.86 10.07 0.19
N TYR A 302 5.72 8.97 -0.55
CA TYR A 302 4.62 8.02 -0.36
C TYR A 302 4.90 7.10 0.82
N THR A 303 3.84 6.78 1.54
CA THR A 303 3.83 5.84 2.65
C THR A 303 2.77 4.78 2.37
N SER A 304 3.12 3.52 2.54
CA SER A 304 2.20 2.39 2.48
C SER A 304 2.02 1.73 3.83
N PHE A 305 1.13 0.74 3.85
CA PHE A 305 0.94 -0.15 4.97
C PHE A 305 2.24 -0.73 5.56
N TRP A 306 3.19 -1.10 4.70
CA TRP A 306 4.43 -1.78 5.09
C TRP A 306 5.45 -0.87 5.78
N ASP A 307 5.37 0.44 5.52
CA ASP A 307 6.28 1.46 6.06
C ASP A 307 6.25 1.62 7.58
N ARG A 308 5.27 0.99 8.22
CA ARG A 308 5.14 0.96 9.68
C ARG A 308 6.15 0.03 10.35
N ILE A 309 6.67 -0.94 9.62
CA ILE A 309 7.57 -1.97 10.16
C ILE A 309 8.94 -2.00 9.48
N ILE A 310 9.05 -1.47 8.25
CA ILE A 310 10.33 -1.31 7.58
C ILE A 310 10.97 0.03 7.95
N GLN A 311 12.28 0.03 8.06
CA GLN A 311 13.07 1.16 8.57
C GLN A 311 14.28 1.40 7.68
N PRO A 312 14.63 2.67 7.40
CA PRO A 312 15.82 3.01 6.64
C PRO A 312 17.08 2.53 7.39
N TRP A 313 18.08 2.11 6.64
CA TRP A 313 19.37 1.56 7.10
C TRP A 313 19.30 0.24 7.88
N VAL A 314 18.10 -0.24 8.21
CA VAL A 314 17.87 -1.57 8.78
C VAL A 314 17.39 -2.55 7.71
N HIS A 315 16.40 -2.13 6.91
CA HIS A 315 15.75 -2.98 5.92
C HIS A 315 16.06 -2.56 4.48
N TYR A 316 16.38 -1.29 4.25
CA TYR A 316 16.69 -0.73 2.94
C TYR A 316 17.59 0.51 3.09
N VAL A 317 18.28 0.90 2.02
CA VAL A 317 19.08 2.12 1.95
C VAL A 317 18.22 3.23 1.30
N PRO A 318 17.90 4.32 2.01
CA PRO A 318 17.16 5.44 1.41
C PRO A 318 18.06 6.19 0.41
N VAL A 319 17.53 6.44 -0.79
CA VAL A 319 18.19 7.19 -1.85
C VAL A 319 17.24 8.21 -2.48
N TYR A 320 17.80 9.11 -3.30
CA TYR A 320 17.07 10.16 -4.01
C TYR A 320 16.17 11.00 -3.09
N LYS A 321 16.70 11.37 -1.93
CA LYS A 321 16.02 12.28 -1.01
C LYS A 321 16.09 13.72 -1.52
N PHE A 322 17.23 14.10 -2.09
CA PHE A 322 17.46 15.43 -2.64
C PHE A 322 17.84 15.38 -4.12
N ARG A 323 18.72 14.44 -4.52
CA ARG A 323 19.28 14.36 -5.88
C ARG A 323 19.49 12.94 -6.36
N ALA A 324 19.41 12.71 -7.67
CA ALA A 324 19.57 11.39 -8.28
C ALA A 324 21.00 10.85 -8.11
N LYS A 325 21.99 11.75 -8.04
CA LYS A 325 23.40 11.40 -7.83
C LYS A 325 23.67 10.61 -6.54
N GLU A 326 22.78 10.69 -5.55
CA GLU A 326 22.84 9.87 -4.33
C GLU A 326 22.90 8.36 -4.64
N ILE A 327 22.25 7.93 -5.72
CA ILE A 327 22.22 6.53 -6.16
C ILE A 327 23.60 6.07 -6.65
N LEU A 328 24.41 6.96 -7.20
CA LEU A 328 25.74 6.61 -7.71
C LEU A 328 26.76 6.38 -6.59
N TRP A 329 26.45 6.80 -5.36
CA TRP A 329 27.31 6.62 -4.19
C TRP A 329 26.97 5.38 -3.36
N ALA A 330 25.78 4.82 -3.58
CA ALA A 330 25.36 3.53 -3.01
C ALA A 330 26.00 2.38 -3.80
#